data_AF-A0A3M8QXW3-F1
#
_entry.id   AF-A0A3M8QXW3-F1
#
_cell.length_a   1.000
_cell.length_b   1.000
_cell.length_c   1.000
_cell.angle_alpha   90.00
_cell.angle_beta   90.00
_cell.angle_gamma   90.00
#
_symmetry.space_group_name_H-M   'P 1'
#
loop_
_entity.id
_entity.type
_entity.pdbx_description
1 polymer ?
#
loop_
_entity_poly.entity_id
_entity_poly.type
_entity_poly.pdbx_seq_one_letter_code
_entity_poly.pdbx_strand_id
1 'polypeptide(L)'
;MNGTALTIPRSLANALLADAQGHGGAYGLVGAREGRPTSLYPCAGPAGEEAILALLHDRGEQLFAGYRLLPESRSTPAAADWAGLEDAAWLLVLSTDTRGVLALRAFARDGRREVNLVLSSG
;
A
#
# COMPACT_ATOMS: atom_id res chain seq x y z
N MET A 1 14.48 -21.56 2.78
CA MET A 1 14.05 -20.28 3.40
C MET A 1 13.43 -19.43 2.31
N ASN A 2 12.14 -19.62 2.00
CA ASN A 2 11.46 -18.83 0.98
C ASN A 2 11.00 -17.54 1.63
N GLY A 3 11.77 -16.46 1.44
CA GLY A 3 11.31 -15.12 1.82
C GLY A 3 10.01 -14.84 1.08
N THR A 4 8.95 -14.55 1.83
CA THR A 4 7.67 -14.11 1.25
C THR A 4 7.95 -12.91 0.36
N ALA A 5 7.65 -13.00 -0.93
CA ALA A 5 7.80 -11.90 -1.87
C ALA A 5 6.41 -11.42 -2.30
N LEU A 6 6.20 -10.11 -2.30
CA LEU A 6 4.98 -9.49 -2.80
C LEU A 6 5.19 -9.12 -4.26
N THR A 7 4.31 -9.60 -5.15
CA THR A 7 4.33 -9.20 -6.56
C THR A 7 3.19 -8.23 -6.82
N ILE A 8 3.50 -7.05 -7.38
CA ILE A 8 2.50 -6.07 -7.83
C ILE A 8 2.74 -5.68 -9.29
N PRO A 9 1.69 -5.33 -10.06
CA PRO A 9 1.86 -4.76 -11.38
C PRO A 9 2.68 -3.47 -11.35
N ARG A 10 3.59 -3.30 -12.31
CA ARG A 10 4.36 -2.07 -12.45
C ARG A 10 3.50 -0.84 -12.67
N SER A 11 2.35 -0.98 -13.34
CA SER A 11 1.34 0.07 -13.47
C SER A 11 0.83 0.54 -12.11
N LEU A 12 0.55 -0.38 -11.19
CA LEU A 12 0.11 -0.06 -9.84
C LEU A 12 1.23 0.60 -9.01
N ALA A 13 2.46 0.09 -9.12
CA ALA A 13 3.62 0.71 -8.46
C ALA A 13 3.81 2.16 -8.93
N ASN A 14 3.68 2.42 -10.22
CA ASN A 14 3.77 3.77 -10.78
C ASN A 14 2.61 4.65 -10.31
N ALA A 15 1.39 4.11 -10.22
CA ALA A 15 0.23 4.85 -9.70
C ALA A 15 0.42 5.25 -8.23
N LEU A 16 0.96 4.36 -7.40
CA LEU A 16 1.31 4.65 -6.00
C LEU A 16 2.35 5.78 -5.90
N LEU A 17 3.39 5.72 -6.72
CA LEU A 17 4.45 6.74 -6.74
C LEU A 17 3.89 8.09 -7.21
N ALA A 18 3.03 8.09 -8.25
CA ALA A 18 2.40 9.30 -8.76
C ALA A 18 1.46 9.95 -7.73
N ASP A 19 0.67 9.13 -7.01
CA ASP A 19 -0.22 9.60 -5.94
C ASP A 19 0.59 10.29 -4.82
N ALA A 20 1.66 9.65 -4.35
CA ALA A 20 2.54 10.20 -3.32
C ALA A 20 3.28 11.48 -3.71
N GLN A 21 3.54 11.70 -5.01
CA GLN A 21 4.13 12.93 -5.52
C GLN A 21 3.11 14.07 -5.65
N GLY A 22 1.81 13.77 -5.57
CA GLY A 22 0.73 14.76 -5.63
C GLY A 22 0.63 15.61 -4.36
N HIS A 23 0.03 16.80 -4.49
CA HIS A 23 -0.12 17.79 -3.42
C HIS A 23 -1.18 17.43 -2.35
N GLY A 24 -1.51 16.15 -2.16
CA GLY A 24 -2.72 15.75 -1.41
C GLY A 24 -2.77 14.36 -0.79
N GLY A 25 -1.74 13.51 -0.93
CA GLY A 25 -1.59 12.38 0.00
C GLY A 25 -0.97 11.14 -0.61
N ALA A 26 -0.25 10.39 0.23
CA ALA A 26 -0.14 8.96 0.07
C ALA A 26 -0.73 8.33 1.32
N TYR A 27 -2.04 8.15 1.30
CA TYR A 27 -2.78 7.32 2.23
C TYR A 27 -3.96 6.74 1.45
N GLY A 28 -4.21 5.45 1.59
CA GLY A 28 -5.35 4.83 0.94
C GLY A 28 -5.27 3.32 0.94
N LEU A 29 -6.13 2.71 0.13
CA LEU A 29 -6.29 1.26 0.05
C LEU A 29 -6.00 0.77 -1.37
N VAL A 30 -5.56 -0.48 -1.46
CA VAL A 30 -5.35 -1.20 -2.72
C VAL A 30 -6.39 -2.31 -2.80
N GLY A 31 -7.14 -2.32 -3.90
CA GLY A 31 -8.09 -3.37 -4.24
C GLY A 31 -7.45 -4.47 -5.07
N ALA A 32 -7.93 -5.69 -4.88
CA ALA A 32 -7.55 -6.85 -5.68
C ALA A 32 -8.77 -7.59 -6.25
N ARG A 33 -8.56 -8.19 -7.43
CA ARG A 33 -9.47 -9.19 -8.01
C ARG A 33 -8.72 -10.51 -8.15
N GLU A 34 -9.32 -11.60 -7.69
CA GLU A 34 -8.71 -12.94 -7.74
C GLU A 34 -7.30 -12.98 -7.11
N GLY A 35 -7.09 -12.23 -6.02
CA GLY A 35 -5.80 -12.14 -5.34
C GLY A 35 -4.73 -11.31 -6.06
N ARG A 36 -5.06 -10.69 -7.20
CA ARG A 36 -4.16 -9.80 -7.94
C ARG A 36 -4.52 -8.34 -7.65
N PRO A 37 -3.57 -7.51 -7.20
CA PRO A 37 -3.85 -6.11 -6.93
C PRO A 37 -4.04 -5.35 -8.25
N THR A 38 -5.16 -4.64 -8.38
CA THR A 38 -5.64 -4.06 -9.65
C THR A 38 -5.96 -2.58 -9.57
N SER A 39 -6.26 -2.06 -8.38
CA SER A 39 -6.80 -0.70 -8.27
C SER A 39 -6.31 0.01 -7.01
N LEU A 40 -6.14 1.33 -7.15
CA LEU A 40 -5.71 2.24 -6.10
C LEU A 40 -6.89 3.10 -5.68
N TYR A 41 -7.09 3.27 -4.38
CA TYR A 41 -8.13 4.10 -3.80
C TYR A 41 -7.50 5.09 -2.81
N PRO A 42 -7.09 6.28 -3.28
CA PRO A 42 -6.59 7.34 -2.43
C PRO A 42 -7.66 7.83 -1.45
N CYS A 43 -7.23 8.17 -0.24
CA CYS A 43 -8.09 8.66 0.81
C CYS A 43 -7.42 9.80 1.59
N ALA A 44 -8.20 10.81 1.97
CA ALA A 44 -7.71 11.92 2.77
C ALA A 44 -7.36 11.55 4.23
N GLY A 45 -7.63 10.30 4.66
CA GLY A 45 -7.26 9.78 5.98
C GLY A 45 -8.15 8.61 6.43
N PRO A 46 -7.99 8.14 7.68
CA PRO A 46 -8.71 6.96 8.20
C PRO A 46 -10.24 7.07 8.10
N ALA A 47 -10.79 8.28 8.23
CA ALA A 47 -12.24 8.50 8.19
C ALA A 47 -12.90 8.14 6.85
N GLY A 48 -12.14 8.08 5.74
CA GLY A 48 -12.68 7.67 4.44
C GLY A 48 -12.45 6.20 4.09
N GLU A 49 -11.80 5.42 4.96
CA GLU A 49 -11.54 4.00 4.69
C GLU A 49 -12.83 3.19 4.56
N GLU A 50 -13.81 3.42 5.44
CA GLU A 50 -15.09 2.69 5.43
C GLU A 50 -15.84 2.86 4.10
N ALA A 51 -15.84 4.07 3.54
CA ALA A 51 -16.46 4.33 2.24
C ALA A 51 -15.71 3.61 1.10
N ILE A 52 -14.38 3.51 1.18
CA ILE A 52 -13.57 2.78 0.20
C ILE A 52 -13.79 1.27 0.34
N LEU A 53 -13.90 0.74 1.57
CA LEU A 53 -14.20 -0.67 1.80
C LEU A 53 -15.57 -1.05 1.20
N ALA A 54 -16.57 -0.18 1.38
CA ALA A 54 -17.87 -0.35 0.73
C ALA A 54 -17.76 -0.32 -0.81
N LEU A 55 -16.95 0.60 -1.36
CA LEU A 55 -16.70 0.70 -2.80
C LEU A 55 -15.97 -0.54 -3.35
N LEU A 56 -14.99 -1.09 -2.63
CA LEU A 56 -14.31 -2.33 -3.00
C LEU A 56 -15.33 -3.47 -3.11
N HIS A 57 -16.19 -3.60 -2.10
CA HIS A 57 -17.25 -4.60 -2.09
C HIS A 57 -18.20 -4.47 -3.29
N ASP A 58 -18.69 -3.26 -3.56
CA ASP A 58 -19.57 -2.96 -4.71
C ASP A 58 -18.91 -3.31 -6.06
N ARG A 59 -17.59 -3.12 -6.15
CA ARG A 59 -16.79 -3.41 -7.36
C ARG A 59 -16.33 -4.86 -7.48
N GLY A 60 -16.72 -5.73 -6.54
CA GLY A 60 -16.27 -7.12 -6.47
C GLY A 60 -14.77 -7.26 -6.22
N GLU A 61 -14.16 -6.27 -5.57
CA GLU A 61 -12.76 -6.25 -5.18
C GLU A 61 -12.61 -6.59 -3.69
N GLN A 62 -11.46 -7.14 -3.33
CA GLN A 62 -11.07 -7.42 -1.96
C GLN A 62 -9.99 -6.44 -1.51
N LEU A 63 -9.97 -6.11 -0.20
CA LEU A 63 -8.89 -5.35 0.38
C LEU A 63 -7.58 -6.16 0.28
N PHE A 64 -6.61 -5.62 -0.43
CA PHE A 64 -5.32 -6.27 -0.64
C PHE A 64 -4.25 -5.70 0.28
N ALA A 65 -4.12 -4.37 0.29
CA ALA A 65 -3.13 -3.65 1.08
C ALA A 65 -3.66 -2.28 1.49
N GLY A 66 -3.19 -1.77 2.62
CA GLY A 66 -3.15 -0.32 2.82
C GLY A 66 -1.88 0.24 2.18
N TYR A 67 -1.88 1.52 1.83
CA TYR A 67 -0.65 2.23 1.48
C TYR A 67 -0.58 3.58 2.20
N ARG A 68 0.64 3.99 2.55
CA ARG A 68 0.87 5.30 3.15
C ARG A 68 2.28 5.84 2.94
N LEU A 69 2.41 7.17 2.89
CA LEU A 69 3.66 7.90 2.95
C LEU A 69 4.07 8.05 4.41
N LEU A 70 5.27 7.62 4.71
CA LEU A 70 5.92 7.88 5.98
C LEU A 70 6.86 9.07 5.86
N PRO A 71 7.05 9.84 6.94
CA PRO A 71 8.05 10.90 6.95
C PRO A 71 9.44 10.32 6.68
N GLU A 72 10.33 11.13 6.10
CA GLU A 72 11.72 10.74 5.75
C GLU A 72 12.48 10.12 6.93
N SER A 73 12.17 10.54 8.16
CA SER A 73 12.75 9.99 9.39
C SER A 73 12.31 8.55 9.73
N ARG A 74 11.34 7.97 9.01
CA ARG A 74 10.76 6.65 9.28
C ARG A 74 10.53 5.86 8.00
N SER A 75 11.31 4.80 7.80
CA SER A 75 11.18 3.89 6.65
C SER A 75 10.48 2.56 6.97
N THR A 76 10.06 2.37 8.22
CA THR A 76 9.39 1.17 8.74
C THR A 76 8.10 1.56 9.46
N PRO A 77 6.97 0.88 9.20
CA PRO A 77 5.70 1.18 9.84
C PRO A 77 5.71 0.81 11.33
N ALA A 78 5.15 1.68 12.15
CA ALA A 78 4.86 1.42 13.56
C ALA A 78 3.53 0.65 13.71
N ALA A 79 3.21 0.18 14.92
CA ALA A 79 1.95 -0.53 15.19
C ALA A 79 0.70 0.29 14.81
N ALA A 80 0.72 1.60 15.06
CA ALA A 80 -0.36 2.51 14.71
C ALA A 80 -0.58 2.61 13.19
N ASP A 81 0.44 2.28 12.38
CA ASP A 81 0.32 2.30 10.93
C ASP A 81 -0.49 1.12 10.35
N TRP A 82 -0.89 0.17 11.21
CA TRP A 82 -1.67 -1.02 10.83
C TRP A 82 -3.11 -1.00 11.34
N ALA A 83 -3.47 0.01 12.14
CA ALA A 83 -4.83 0.17 12.67
C ALA A 83 -5.82 0.44 11.53
N GLY A 84 -6.98 -0.22 11.54
CA GLY A 84 -8.00 -0.10 10.48
C GLY A 84 -7.72 -0.96 9.24
N LEU A 85 -6.61 -1.69 9.22
CA LEU A 85 -6.19 -2.57 8.13
C LEU A 85 -6.23 -4.04 8.54
N GLU A 86 -7.18 -4.43 9.39
CA GLU A 86 -7.30 -5.77 9.97
C GLU A 86 -7.37 -6.87 8.89
N ASP A 87 -8.08 -6.60 7.81
CA ASP A 87 -8.29 -7.52 6.70
C ASP A 87 -7.24 -7.40 5.59
N ALA A 88 -6.32 -6.42 5.67
CA ALA A 88 -5.27 -6.27 4.68
C ALA A 88 -4.09 -7.20 4.98
N ALA A 89 -3.65 -7.98 3.99
CA ALA A 89 -2.48 -8.84 4.13
C ALA A 89 -1.15 -8.05 4.10
N TRP A 90 -1.16 -6.86 3.51
CA TRP A 90 0.04 -6.06 3.24
C TRP A 90 -0.13 -4.60 3.64
N LEU A 91 1.00 -3.95 3.93
CA LEU A 91 1.11 -2.50 4.02
C LEU A 91 2.22 -2.04 3.07
N LEU A 92 1.85 -1.17 2.13
CA LEU A 92 2.79 -0.52 1.23
C LEU A 92 3.22 0.82 1.83
N VAL A 93 4.52 1.01 1.98
CA VAL A 93 5.11 2.22 2.55
C VAL A 93 5.84 2.97 1.46
N LEU A 94 5.44 4.22 1.27
CA LEU A 94 6.21 5.19 0.51
C LEU A 94 7.06 5.99 1.49
N SER A 95 8.32 6.22 1.15
CA SER A 95 9.21 7.07 1.95
C SER A 95 10.25 7.70 1.05
N THR A 96 10.53 8.98 1.24
CA THR A 96 11.67 9.65 0.61
C THR A 96 12.96 9.23 1.31
N ASP A 97 14.01 8.96 0.54
CA ASP A 97 15.36 8.82 1.09
C ASP A 97 16.01 10.20 1.32
N THR A 98 17.20 10.21 1.92
CA THR A 98 17.97 11.43 2.22
C THR A 98 18.43 12.21 0.99
N ARG A 99 18.23 11.67 -0.22
CA ARG A 99 18.52 12.31 -1.50
C ARG A 99 17.23 12.79 -2.18
N GLY A 100 16.09 12.68 -1.50
CA GLY A 100 14.78 13.05 -2.04
C GLY A 100 14.20 12.03 -3.04
N VAL A 101 14.75 10.81 -3.10
CA VAL A 101 14.23 9.75 -3.98
C VAL A 101 13.10 9.01 -3.26
N LEU A 102 11.92 8.98 -3.86
CA LEU A 102 10.78 8.24 -3.34
C LEU A 102 10.97 6.74 -3.56
N ALA A 103 10.95 5.97 -2.47
CA ALA A 103 11.03 4.52 -2.48
C ALA A 103 9.68 3.90 -2.10
N LEU A 104 9.35 2.77 -2.73
CA LEU A 104 8.19 1.94 -2.41
C LEU A 104 8.66 0.64 -1.73
N ARG A 105 8.14 0.36 -0.55
CA ARG A 105 8.47 -0.80 0.28
C ARG A 105 7.21 -1.56 0.65
N ALA A 106 7.32 -2.86 0.87
CA ALA A 106 6.19 -3.71 1.23
C ALA A 106 6.44 -4.42 2.55
N PHE A 107 5.41 -4.45 3.40
CA PHE A 107 5.44 -5.12 4.69
C PHE A 107 4.31 -6.14 4.76
N ALA A 108 4.62 -7.33 5.25
CA ALA A 108 3.62 -8.35 5.56
C ALA A 108 2.96 -8.05 6.89
N ARG A 109 1.63 -8.20 6.99
CA ARG A 109 0.92 -8.07 8.27
C ARG A 109 1.42 -9.09 9.29
N ASP A 110 1.63 -10.33 8.83
CA ASP A 110 2.22 -11.40 9.62
C ASP A 110 3.69 -11.09 9.93
N GLY A 111 3.99 -10.93 11.22
CA GLY A 111 5.31 -10.54 11.72
C GLY A 111 5.73 -9.09 11.44
N ARG A 112 4.89 -8.27 10.78
CA ARG A 112 5.16 -6.85 10.46
C ARG A 112 6.55 -6.62 9.85
N ARG A 113 6.98 -7.56 9.01
CA ARG A 113 8.33 -7.57 8.42
C ARG A 113 8.31 -7.05 7.00
N GLU A 114 9.40 -6.41 6.61
CA GLU A 114 9.62 -6.06 5.21
C GLU A 114 9.76 -7.32 4.38
N VAL A 115 9.11 -7.32 3.21
CA VAL A 115 9.17 -8.38 2.22
C VAL A 115 9.73 -7.84 0.92
N ASN A 116 10.32 -8.72 0.11
CA ASN A 116 10.82 -8.31 -1.19
C ASN A 116 9.64 -7.92 -2.09
N LEU A 117 9.69 -6.71 -2.66
CA LEU A 117 8.68 -6.22 -3.59
C LEU A 117 9.17 -6.47 -5.03
N VAL A 118 8.42 -7.31 -5.76
CA VAL A 118 8.70 -7.65 -7.14
C VAL A 118 7.68 -6.97 -8.05
N LEU A 119 8.17 -6.32 -9.10
CA LEU A 119 7.30 -5.63 -10.06
C LEU A 119 7.07 -6.52 -11.29
N SER A 120 5.84 -6.98 -11.48
CA SER A 120 5.46 -7.71 -12.69
C SER A 120 5.22 -6.76 -13.87
N SER A 121 5.50 -7.26 -15.07
CA SER A 121 5.01 -6.68 -16.31
C SER A 121 3.53 -7.04 -16.43
N GLY A 122 2.67 -6.20 -15.86
CA GLY A 122 1.23 -6.26 -16.05
C GLY A 122 0.82 -5.66 -17.39
#